data_AF-A0AA38PX11-F1
#
_entry.id   AF-A0AA38PX11-F1
#
_cell.length_a   1.000
_cell.length_b   1.000
_cell.length_c   1.000
_cell.angle_alpha   90.00
_cell.angle_beta   90.00
_cell.angle_gamma   90.00
#
_symmetry.space_group_name_H-M   'P 1'
#
loop_
_entity.id
_entity.type
_entity.pdbx_description
1 polymer ?
#
loop_
_entity_poly.entity_id
_entity_poly.type
_entity_poly.pdbx_seq_one_letter_code
_entity_poly.pdbx_strand_id
1 'polypeptide(L)'
;MAVGLAKLDLISVFVECVLYGFFVLLAIIAFSIVLQRRRIKHQKPRGTLRILFAVFVMFLLATVHLSVHFHRTLYAFFGPGSSNTTTEKINSISKVDGILVSIGSVGYTLKTTSYYLQTYVGDAFVVGPGFCIWSGNTKVMVPLIVSFLASIAFPVKPPKWFISYLVLGLSIYVLQEMGQAAHGDTIFESQLYDFILSFFVVTLFTNLGSTILIAGRIHWLHSQVKDASRVFVSCPLFGTSARAGCSAIFVATVISESAAIYSATLVVILILYTLKIHTVYVLIDAVGVVIWRVFATQLISFE
;
A
#
# COMPACT_ATOMS: atom_id res chain seq x y z
N MET A 1 16.02 -1.69 -26.12
CA MET A 1 16.86 -0.56 -25.66
C MET A 1 16.58 -0.37 -24.18
N ALA A 2 17.45 -0.84 -23.29
CA ALA A 2 17.23 -0.71 -21.85
C ALA A 2 17.44 0.76 -21.47
N VAL A 3 16.41 1.41 -20.93
CA VAL A 3 16.57 2.70 -20.27
C VAL A 3 17.50 2.48 -19.08
N GLY A 4 18.57 3.29 -18.97
CA GLY A 4 19.52 3.16 -17.85
C GLY A 4 18.82 3.33 -16.50
N LEU A 5 19.23 2.55 -15.50
CA LEU A 5 18.63 2.51 -14.16
C LEU A 5 18.59 3.90 -13.50
N ALA A 6 19.67 4.66 -13.60
CA ALA A 6 19.71 6.06 -13.13
C ALA A 6 18.62 6.96 -13.74
N LYS A 7 18.26 6.75 -15.02
CA LYS A 7 17.17 7.51 -15.66
C LYS A 7 15.81 7.07 -15.13
N LEU A 8 15.61 5.77 -14.92
CA LEU A 8 14.36 5.24 -14.36
C LEU A 8 14.14 5.72 -12.93
N ASP A 9 15.18 5.74 -12.09
CA ASP A 9 15.09 6.23 -10.70
C ASP A 9 14.77 7.74 -10.65
N LEU A 10 15.37 8.55 -11.53
CA LEU A 10 15.05 9.98 -11.62
C LEU A 10 13.60 10.23 -12.08
N ILE A 11 13.13 9.44 -13.06
CA ILE A 11 11.71 9.46 -13.46
C ILE A 11 10.83 9.02 -12.29
N SER A 12 11.23 7.98 -11.56
CA SER A 12 10.51 7.47 -10.39
C SER A 12 10.33 8.55 -9.33
N VAL A 13 11.43 9.19 -8.90
CA VAL A 13 11.39 10.29 -7.92
C VAL A 13 10.55 11.45 -8.40
N PHE A 14 10.64 11.82 -9.67
CA PHE A 14 9.81 12.90 -10.22
C PHE A 14 8.32 12.56 -10.14
N VAL A 15 7.93 11.37 -10.58
CA VAL A 15 6.55 10.88 -10.52
C VAL A 15 6.08 10.80 -9.06
N GLU A 16 6.91 10.29 -8.15
CA GLU A 16 6.60 10.18 -6.73
C GLU A 16 6.40 11.56 -6.08
N CYS A 17 7.24 12.55 -6.40
CA CYS A 17 7.07 13.93 -5.92
C CYS A 17 5.75 14.56 -6.39
N VAL A 18 5.39 14.38 -7.67
CA VAL A 18 4.12 14.90 -8.21
C VAL A 18 2.94 14.24 -7.52
N LEU A 19 2.97 12.91 -7.39
CA LEU A 19 1.96 12.13 -6.71
C LEU A 19 1.86 12.50 -5.21
N TYR A 20 2.99 12.74 -4.54
CA TYR A 20 3.03 13.22 -3.16
C TYR A 20 2.42 14.63 -3.00
N GLY A 21 2.56 15.51 -3.99
CA GLY A 21 1.85 16.79 -4.02
C GLY A 21 0.32 16.60 -3.96
N PHE A 22 -0.21 15.70 -4.79
CA PHE A 22 -1.63 15.34 -4.73
C PHE A 22 -2.02 14.69 -3.40
N PHE A 23 -1.14 13.86 -2.83
CA PHE A 23 -1.31 13.23 -1.52
C PHE A 23 -1.51 14.28 -0.42
N VAL A 24 -0.64 15.29 -0.35
CA VAL A 24 -0.71 16.37 0.65
C VAL A 24 -2.03 17.15 0.52
N LEU A 25 -2.46 17.47 -0.71
CA LEU A 25 -3.74 18.14 -0.94
C LEU A 25 -4.93 17.31 -0.43
N LEU A 26 -4.97 16.01 -0.76
CA LEU A 26 -6.01 15.10 -0.26
C LEU A 26 -5.99 14.96 1.26
N ALA A 27 -4.81 14.92 1.87
CA ALA A 27 -4.67 14.86 3.33
C ALA A 27 -5.20 16.14 4.01
N ILE A 28 -4.93 17.32 3.44
CA ILE A 28 -5.45 18.60 3.94
C ILE A 28 -6.98 18.64 3.82
N ILE A 29 -7.54 18.22 2.69
CA ILE A 29 -8.99 18.15 2.48
C ILE A 29 -9.63 17.20 3.50
N ALA A 30 -9.10 15.98 3.62
CA ALA A 30 -9.55 14.98 4.60
C ALA A 30 -9.50 15.52 6.03
N PHE A 31 -8.40 16.17 6.41
CA PHE A 31 -8.24 16.75 7.74
C PHE A 31 -9.23 17.90 7.99
N SER A 32 -9.43 18.77 7.00
CA SER A 32 -10.37 19.89 7.08
C SER A 32 -11.80 19.40 7.29
N ILE A 33 -12.20 18.39 6.53
CA ILE A 33 -13.51 17.73 6.63
C ILE A 33 -13.72 17.14 8.03
N VAL A 34 -12.75 16.35 8.50
CA VAL A 34 -12.80 15.69 9.81
C VAL A 34 -12.91 16.72 10.95
N LEU A 35 -12.16 17.82 10.85
CA LEU A 35 -12.22 18.92 11.82
C LEU A 35 -13.55 19.68 11.77
N GLN A 36 -14.06 19.98 10.58
CA GLN A 36 -15.34 20.66 10.42
C GLN A 36 -16.49 19.85 11.03
N ARG A 37 -16.49 18.52 10.86
CA ARG A 37 -17.48 17.63 11.47
C ARG A 37 -17.42 17.64 13.00
N ARG A 38 -16.21 17.72 13.57
CA ARG A 38 -16.00 17.86 15.03
C ARG A 38 -16.61 19.14 15.60
N ARG A 39 -16.69 20.22 14.80
CA ARG A 39 -17.30 21.49 15.21
C ARG A 39 -18.83 21.45 15.15
N ILE A 40 -19.41 20.79 14.15
CA ILE A 40 -20.88 20.85 13.91
C ILE A 40 -21.65 19.84 14.77
N LYS A 41 -21.11 18.63 14.94
CA LYS A 41 -21.75 17.59 15.76
C LYS A 41 -20.94 17.42 17.05
N HIS A 42 -21.50 17.82 18.19
CA HIS A 42 -21.03 17.48 19.54
C HIS A 42 -21.09 15.96 19.84
N GLN A 43 -20.78 15.11 18.86
CA GLN A 43 -20.77 13.66 19.01
C GLN A 43 -19.43 13.16 19.53
N LYS A 44 -19.50 12.06 20.31
CA LYS A 44 -18.38 11.48 21.04
C LYS A 44 -17.17 11.20 20.13
N PRO A 45 -15.94 11.62 20.52
CA PRO A 45 -14.77 11.72 19.65
C PRO A 45 -14.07 10.38 19.29
N ARG A 46 -14.56 9.23 19.76
CA ARG A 46 -13.77 7.99 19.78
C ARG A 46 -13.50 7.39 18.40
N GLY A 47 -14.47 7.42 17.48
CA GLY A 47 -14.30 6.89 16.11
C GLY A 47 -13.44 7.82 15.23
N THR A 48 -13.73 9.11 15.30
CA THR A 48 -13.04 10.15 14.52
C THR A 48 -11.54 10.23 14.84
N LEU A 49 -11.16 10.06 16.11
CA LEU A 49 -9.75 10.09 16.51
C LEU A 49 -8.93 8.94 15.91
N ARG A 50 -9.53 7.75 15.76
CA ARG A 50 -8.86 6.58 15.16
C ARG A 50 -8.56 6.81 13.68
N ILE A 51 -9.55 7.34 12.96
CA ILE A 51 -9.41 7.68 11.53
C ILE A 51 -8.34 8.76 11.35
N LEU A 52 -8.35 9.80 12.19
CA LEU A 52 -7.35 10.86 12.18
C LEU A 52 -5.94 10.33 12.46
N PHE A 53 -5.82 9.43 13.43
CA PHE A 53 -4.56 8.79 13.76
C PHE A 53 -4.02 7.97 12.57
N ALA A 54 -4.88 7.22 11.88
CA ALA A 54 -4.46 6.46 10.70
C ALA A 54 -4.03 7.36 9.53
N VAL A 55 -4.78 8.44 9.25
CA VAL A 55 -4.39 9.47 8.28
C VAL A 55 -3.00 10.02 8.60
N PHE A 56 -2.76 10.35 9.87
CA PHE A 56 -1.49 10.88 10.33
C PHE A 56 -0.34 9.88 10.19
N VAL A 57 -0.56 8.61 10.58
CA VAL A 57 0.44 7.54 10.42
C VAL A 57 0.79 7.32 8.95
N MET A 58 -0.22 7.24 8.07
CA MET A 58 0.00 7.11 6.62
C MET A 58 0.76 8.31 6.04
N PHE A 59 0.46 9.52 6.49
CA PHE A 59 1.18 10.74 6.14
C PHE A 59 2.65 10.71 6.53
N LEU A 60 2.95 10.30 7.76
CA LEU A 60 4.33 10.16 8.22
C LEU A 60 5.08 9.09 7.40
N LEU A 61 4.47 7.93 7.18
CA LEU A 61 5.09 6.86 6.39
C LEU A 61 5.38 7.30 4.95
N ALA A 62 4.45 8.03 4.32
CA ALA A 62 4.64 8.58 2.97
C ALA A 62 5.78 9.59 2.92
N THR A 63 5.85 10.45 3.94
CA THR A 63 6.91 11.47 4.04
C THR A 63 8.28 10.82 4.24
N VAL A 64 8.37 9.79 5.09
CA VAL A 64 9.61 9.02 5.30
C VAL A 64 10.01 8.30 4.01
N HIS A 65 9.07 7.64 3.33
CA HIS A 65 9.32 6.94 2.07
C HIS A 65 9.92 7.89 1.02
N LEU A 66 9.25 9.01 0.76
CA LEU A 66 9.71 10.01 -0.21
C LEU A 66 11.04 10.65 0.20
N SER A 67 11.20 11.01 1.47
CA SER A 67 12.42 11.67 1.96
C SER A 67 13.64 10.77 1.81
N VAL A 68 13.50 9.48 2.13
CA VAL A 68 14.56 8.48 1.98
C VAL A 68 14.89 8.24 0.51
N HIS A 69 13.87 8.15 -0.34
CA HIS A 69 14.08 7.97 -1.78
C HIS A 69 14.80 9.19 -2.39
N PHE A 70 14.31 10.39 -2.11
CA PHE A 70 14.89 11.64 -2.58
C PHE A 70 16.34 11.81 -2.08
N HIS A 71 16.60 11.55 -0.80
CA HIS A 71 17.95 11.61 -0.24
C HIS A 71 18.90 10.62 -0.94
N ARG A 72 18.45 9.39 -1.18
CA ARG A 72 19.26 8.37 -1.87
C ARG A 72 19.61 8.78 -3.29
N THR A 73 18.63 9.29 -4.04
CA THR A 73 18.83 9.76 -5.40
C THR A 73 19.78 10.96 -5.43
N LEU A 74 19.61 11.95 -4.54
CA LEU A 74 20.56 13.06 -4.43
C LEU A 74 21.98 12.61 -4.08
N TYR A 75 22.13 11.71 -3.11
CA TYR A 75 23.43 11.17 -2.72
C TYR A 75 24.13 10.44 -3.88
N ALA A 76 23.37 9.70 -4.68
CA ALA A 76 23.92 9.01 -5.84
C ALA A 76 24.40 9.97 -6.95
N PHE A 77 23.68 11.07 -7.19
CA PHE A 77 24.05 12.05 -8.23
C PHE A 77 25.12 13.06 -7.77
N PHE A 78 25.12 13.46 -6.50
CA PHE A 78 25.96 14.55 -5.98
C PHE A 78 27.00 14.12 -4.94
N GLY A 79 27.07 12.83 -4.58
CA GLY A 79 27.98 12.33 -3.55
C GLY A 79 29.48 12.45 -3.89
N PRO A 80 30.38 12.23 -2.90
CA PRO A 80 31.82 12.57 -2.96
C PRO A 80 32.70 11.80 -3.97
N GLY A 81 32.13 11.14 -4.98
CA GLY A 81 32.83 10.32 -5.97
C GLY A 81 32.86 10.90 -7.39
N SER A 82 32.43 12.15 -7.59
CA SER A 82 32.45 12.83 -8.90
C SER A 82 33.74 13.62 -9.13
N SER A 83 34.89 12.95 -9.17
CA SER A 83 36.13 13.54 -9.67
C SER A 83 36.10 13.62 -11.21
N ASN A 84 36.48 14.79 -11.73
CA ASN A 84 36.23 15.27 -13.10
C ASN A 84 37.10 14.64 -14.20
N THR A 85 37.34 13.33 -14.19
CA THR A 85 38.13 12.65 -15.24
C THR A 85 37.26 11.86 -16.22
N THR A 86 37.42 12.11 -17.51
CA THR A 86 36.57 11.61 -18.61
C THR A 86 36.56 10.08 -18.74
N THR A 87 37.63 9.41 -18.31
CA THR A 87 37.76 7.95 -18.25
C THR A 87 37.01 7.34 -17.05
N GLU A 88 36.73 8.14 -16.02
CA GLU A 88 35.94 7.75 -14.84
C GLU A 88 34.44 7.81 -15.10
N LYS A 89 33.99 8.43 -16.20
CA LYS A 89 32.57 8.64 -16.50
C LYS A 89 31.80 7.31 -16.69
N ILE A 90 32.44 6.31 -17.30
CA ILE A 90 31.85 4.96 -17.47
C ILE A 90 31.82 4.22 -16.12
N ASN A 91 32.88 4.34 -15.31
CA ASN A 91 32.91 3.81 -13.94
C ASN A 91 31.96 4.53 -12.99
N SER A 92 31.64 5.80 -13.25
CA SER A 92 30.68 6.58 -12.45
C SER A 92 29.25 6.18 -12.75
N ILE A 93 28.90 5.82 -13.99
CA ILE A 93 27.55 5.30 -14.30
C ILE A 93 27.35 3.93 -13.65
N SER A 94 28.34 3.04 -13.71
CA SER A 94 28.24 1.74 -13.02
C SER A 94 28.27 1.86 -11.49
N LYS A 95 28.98 2.86 -10.94
CA LYS A 95 28.95 3.18 -9.50
C LYS A 95 27.61 3.77 -9.08
N VAL A 96 27.01 4.66 -9.86
CA VAL A 96 25.68 5.23 -9.61
C VAL A 96 24.63 4.13 -9.64
N ASP A 97 24.66 3.27 -10.66
CA ASP A 97 23.77 2.11 -10.73
C ASP A 97 24.02 1.16 -9.55
N GLY A 98 25.27 0.93 -9.13
CA GLY A 98 25.59 0.11 -7.96
C GLY A 98 25.09 0.67 -6.63
N ILE A 99 25.11 1.99 -6.42
CA ILE A 99 24.56 2.63 -5.22
C ILE A 99 23.03 2.63 -5.22
N LEU A 100 22.40 2.85 -6.39
CA LEU A 100 20.95 2.80 -6.56
C LEU A 100 20.38 1.38 -6.40
N VAL A 101 21.14 0.38 -6.86
CA VAL A 101 20.74 -1.02 -6.82
C VAL A 101 21.09 -1.67 -5.49
N SER A 102 21.96 -1.09 -4.66
CA SER A 102 22.35 -1.69 -3.38
C SER A 102 21.16 -1.85 -2.42
N ILE A 103 20.63 -3.07 -2.39
CA ILE A 103 19.49 -3.48 -1.55
C ILE A 103 19.86 -3.52 -0.07
N GLY A 104 21.13 -3.80 0.24
CA GLY A 104 21.65 -3.80 1.61
C GLY A 104 21.84 -2.42 2.24
N SER A 105 21.57 -1.33 1.50
CA SER A 105 21.65 0.01 2.07
C SER A 105 20.50 0.24 3.06
N VAL A 106 20.82 0.83 4.22
CA VAL A 106 19.85 1.24 5.25
C VAL A 106 18.72 2.08 4.64
N GLY A 107 19.03 2.94 3.66
CA GLY A 107 18.03 3.73 2.96
C GLY A 107 17.04 2.88 2.17
N TYR A 108 17.52 1.84 1.46
CA TYR A 108 16.64 0.95 0.73
C TYR A 108 15.76 0.11 1.67
N THR A 109 16.32 -0.40 2.76
CA THR A 109 15.55 -1.13 3.77
C THR A 109 14.47 -0.24 4.41
N LEU A 110 14.78 1.02 4.74
CA LEU A 110 13.80 1.96 5.27
C LEU A 110 12.69 2.30 4.27
N LYS A 111 13.04 2.46 2.99
CA LYS A 111 12.07 2.67 1.90
C LYS A 111 11.11 1.48 1.81
N THR A 112 11.64 0.27 1.68
CA THR A 112 10.84 -0.97 1.59
C THR A 112 10.01 -1.20 2.86
N THR A 113 10.56 -0.93 4.04
CA THR A 113 9.82 -1.04 5.32
C THR A 113 8.65 -0.09 5.35
N SER A 114 8.85 1.17 4.93
CA SER A 114 7.77 2.17 4.89
C SER A 114 6.67 1.76 3.91
N TYR A 115 7.03 1.22 2.75
CA TYR A 115 6.09 0.67 1.78
C TYR A 115 5.26 -0.49 2.35
N TYR A 116 5.88 -1.44 3.05
CA TYR A 116 5.15 -2.55 3.69
C TYR A 116 4.22 -2.05 4.80
N LEU A 117 4.67 -1.11 5.64
CA LEU A 117 3.82 -0.53 6.67
C LEU A 117 2.63 0.21 6.06
N GLN A 118 2.82 0.96 4.97
CA GLN A 118 1.72 1.59 4.25
C GLN A 118 0.74 0.57 3.70
N THR A 119 1.24 -0.51 3.11
CA THR A 119 0.41 -1.59 2.58
C THR A 119 -0.42 -2.23 3.70
N TYR A 120 0.15 -2.47 4.89
CA TYR A 120 -0.59 -3.02 6.03
C TYR A 120 -1.66 -2.11 6.56
N VAL A 121 -1.36 -0.81 6.69
CA VAL A 121 -2.39 0.14 7.10
C VAL A 121 -3.48 0.19 6.02
N GLY A 122 -3.13 0.20 4.73
CA GLY A 122 -4.09 0.14 3.62
C GLY A 122 -4.99 -1.09 3.67
N ASP A 123 -4.40 -2.28 3.73
CA ASP A 123 -5.12 -3.56 3.77
C ASP A 123 -6.02 -3.67 5.02
N ALA A 124 -5.55 -3.20 6.18
CA ALA A 124 -6.35 -3.17 7.41
C ALA A 124 -7.62 -2.33 7.26
N PHE A 125 -7.52 -1.21 6.54
CA PHE A 125 -8.64 -0.32 6.26
C PHE A 125 -9.64 -0.91 5.27
N VAL A 126 -9.20 -1.79 4.38
CA VAL A 126 -10.07 -2.50 3.45
C VAL A 126 -10.78 -3.67 4.15
N VAL A 127 -10.07 -4.43 4.99
CA VAL A 127 -10.62 -5.59 5.72
C VAL A 127 -11.59 -5.17 6.83
N GLY A 128 -11.30 -4.07 7.53
CA GLY A 128 -12.11 -3.59 8.67
C GLY A 128 -13.60 -3.42 8.37
N PRO A 129 -14.00 -2.62 7.35
CA PRO A 129 -15.39 -2.45 6.93
C PRO A 129 -16.05 -3.76 6.49
N GLY A 130 -15.31 -4.63 5.78
CA GLY A 130 -15.82 -5.93 5.33
C GLY A 130 -16.32 -6.78 6.50
N PHE A 131 -15.56 -6.83 7.59
CA PHE A 131 -15.96 -7.52 8.81
C PHE A 131 -17.26 -6.98 9.42
N CYS A 132 -17.40 -5.65 9.46
CA CYS A 132 -18.62 -5.01 9.97
C CYS A 132 -19.84 -5.23 9.06
N ILE A 133 -19.65 -5.17 7.74
CA ILE A 133 -20.73 -5.33 6.73
C ILE A 133 -21.36 -6.72 6.79
N TRP A 134 -20.57 -7.75 7.09
CA TRP A 134 -21.04 -9.13 7.21
C TRP A 134 -21.68 -9.45 8.57
N SER A 135 -22.00 -8.42 9.37
CA SER A 135 -22.69 -8.56 10.67
C SER A 135 -21.97 -9.53 11.62
N GLY A 136 -20.64 -9.60 11.54
CA GLY A 136 -19.83 -10.52 12.36
C GLY A 136 -19.89 -11.99 11.93
N ASN A 137 -20.42 -12.32 10.74
CA ASN A 137 -20.28 -13.67 10.19
C ASN A 137 -18.85 -13.91 9.73
N THR A 138 -18.01 -14.29 10.70
CA THR A 138 -16.56 -14.45 10.54
C THR A 138 -16.21 -15.47 9.46
N LYS A 139 -17.04 -16.50 9.25
CA LYS A 139 -16.78 -17.61 8.30
C LYS A 139 -16.47 -17.13 6.88
N VAL A 140 -17.14 -16.08 6.41
CA VAL A 140 -16.93 -15.53 5.06
C VAL A 140 -15.66 -14.67 4.99
N MET A 141 -15.29 -14.03 6.11
CA MET A 141 -14.11 -13.16 6.20
C MET A 141 -12.83 -13.90 6.59
N VAL A 142 -12.93 -15.12 7.14
CA VAL A 142 -11.79 -15.96 7.53
C VAL A 142 -10.70 -16.03 6.46
N PRO A 143 -10.97 -16.34 5.17
CA PRO A 143 -9.90 -16.42 4.18
C PRO A 143 -9.15 -15.09 3.98
N LEU A 144 -9.85 -13.95 4.07
CA LEU A 144 -9.23 -12.63 3.96
C LEU A 144 -8.44 -12.23 5.19
N ILE A 145 -8.96 -12.54 6.38
CA ILE A 145 -8.26 -12.30 7.64
C ILE A 145 -6.99 -13.17 7.72
N VAL A 146 -7.09 -14.43 7.31
CA VAL A 146 -5.93 -15.34 7.24
C VAL A 146 -4.91 -14.83 6.24
N SER A 147 -5.34 -14.38 5.06
CA SER A 147 -4.48 -13.77 4.03
C SER A 147 -3.76 -12.51 4.55
N PHE A 148 -4.49 -11.60 5.21
CA PHE A 148 -3.94 -10.39 5.81
C PHE A 148 -2.94 -10.70 6.94
N LEU A 149 -3.28 -11.64 7.82
CA LEU A 149 -2.39 -12.06 8.91
C LEU A 149 -1.13 -12.78 8.38
N ALA A 150 -1.25 -13.54 7.28
CA ALA A 150 -0.11 -14.16 6.61
C ALA A 150 0.93 -13.11 6.18
N SER A 151 0.48 -11.96 5.69
CA SER A 151 1.37 -10.86 5.31
C SER A 151 2.10 -10.23 6.52
N ILE A 152 1.41 -10.04 7.64
CA ILE A 152 1.91 -9.26 8.80
C ILE A 152 2.76 -10.06 9.78
N ALA A 153 2.41 -11.33 10.01
CA ALA A 153 2.74 -11.97 11.27
C ALA A 153 4.24 -12.06 11.60
N PHE A 154 4.53 -11.95 12.89
CA PHE A 154 5.88 -11.97 13.44
C PHE A 154 6.58 -13.33 13.24
N PRO A 155 7.92 -13.35 13.09
CA PRO A 155 8.70 -14.58 13.07
C PRO A 155 8.68 -15.23 14.45
N VAL A 156 7.64 -16.00 14.74
CA VAL A 156 7.71 -17.01 15.79
C VAL A 156 8.42 -18.20 15.15
N LYS A 157 9.68 -18.46 15.51
CA LYS A 157 10.41 -19.67 15.09
C LYS A 157 9.49 -20.88 15.29
N PRO A 158 8.98 -21.51 14.22
CA PRO A 158 8.17 -22.69 14.41
C PRO A 158 9.08 -23.84 14.87
N PRO A 159 8.62 -24.71 15.79
CA PRO A 159 9.32 -25.95 16.07
C PRO A 159 9.44 -26.78 14.78
N LYS A 160 10.59 -27.45 14.58
CA LYS A 160 11.01 -28.19 13.37
C LYS A 160 10.01 -29.20 12.79
N TRP A 161 8.95 -29.53 13.52
CA TRP A 161 7.94 -30.51 13.14
C TRP A 161 6.72 -29.90 12.44
N PHE A 162 6.61 -28.56 12.36
CA PHE A 162 5.49 -27.87 11.72
C PHE A 162 5.76 -27.61 10.23
N ILE A 163 6.09 -28.67 9.49
CA ILE A 163 6.18 -28.67 8.04
C ILE A 163 4.75 -28.80 7.48
N SER A 164 3.95 -27.75 7.67
CA SER A 164 2.70 -27.52 6.95
C SER A 164 2.29 -26.05 7.10
N TYR A 165 2.93 -25.24 6.25
CA TYR A 165 2.40 -24.04 5.59
C TYR A 165 1.45 -23.12 6.39
N LEU A 166 2.04 -22.18 7.11
CA LEU A 166 1.55 -20.80 7.08
C LEU A 166 2.77 -19.88 7.12
N VAL A 167 3.11 -19.31 5.97
CA VAL A 167 4.18 -18.33 5.80
C VAL A 167 3.74 -17.05 6.51
N LEU A 168 4.06 -16.96 7.80
CA LEU A 168 3.74 -15.86 8.69
C LEU A 168 5.02 -15.05 8.90
N GLY A 169 5.16 -13.92 8.19
CA GLY A 169 6.33 -13.03 8.28
C GLY A 169 7.07 -12.76 6.98
N LEU A 170 6.35 -12.80 5.87
CA LEU A 170 6.89 -12.63 4.53
C LEU A 170 7.72 -11.33 4.39
N SER A 171 7.19 -10.20 4.87
CA SER A 171 7.89 -8.90 4.81
C SER A 171 9.12 -8.81 5.70
N ILE A 172 9.07 -9.33 6.91
CA ILE A 172 10.19 -9.30 7.86
C ILE A 172 11.32 -10.17 7.33
N TYR A 173 10.97 -11.33 6.76
CA TYR A 173 11.93 -12.20 6.10
C TYR A 173 12.59 -11.50 4.91
N VAL A 174 11.81 -10.86 4.03
CA VAL A 174 12.36 -10.06 2.93
C VAL A 174 13.29 -8.97 3.44
N LEU A 175 12.91 -8.22 4.49
CA LEU A 175 13.77 -7.18 5.07
C LEU A 175 15.06 -7.74 5.68
N GLN A 176 15.00 -8.92 6.29
CA GLN A 176 16.17 -9.58 6.85
C GLN A 176 17.14 -10.03 5.75
N GLU A 177 16.63 -10.68 4.70
CA GLU A 177 17.43 -11.10 3.54
C GLU A 177 18.00 -9.88 2.80
N MET A 178 17.22 -8.81 2.63
CA MET A 178 17.72 -7.54 2.08
C MET A 178 18.87 -6.97 2.91
N GLY A 179 18.83 -7.08 4.24
CA GLY A 179 19.91 -6.64 5.12
C GLY A 179 21.18 -7.50 5.06
N GLN A 180 21.09 -8.72 4.52
CA GLN A 180 22.22 -9.64 4.34
C GLN A 180 22.73 -9.69 2.89
N ALA A 181 22.00 -9.08 1.95
CA ALA A 181 22.36 -9.05 0.53
C ALA A 181 23.70 -8.32 0.28
N ALA A 182 24.47 -8.83 -0.69
CA ALA A 182 25.75 -8.26 -1.06
C ALA A 182 25.59 -6.97 -1.88
N HIS A 183 26.68 -6.20 -1.98
CA HIS A 183 26.68 -4.96 -2.76
C HIS A 183 26.54 -5.29 -4.26
N GLY A 184 25.40 -4.91 -4.86
CA GLY A 184 25.11 -5.12 -6.28
C GLY A 184 23.99 -6.12 -6.56
N ASP A 185 23.48 -6.80 -5.53
CA ASP A 185 22.34 -7.71 -5.69
C ASP A 185 21.06 -6.93 -6.07
N THR A 186 20.25 -7.52 -6.94
CA THR A 186 18.99 -6.92 -7.42
C THR A 186 17.77 -7.61 -6.80
N ILE A 187 16.58 -7.01 -6.93
CA ILE A 187 15.36 -7.60 -6.38
C ILE A 187 14.97 -8.92 -7.07
N PHE A 188 15.60 -9.20 -8.22
CA PHE A 188 15.39 -10.41 -9.00
C PHE A 188 16.22 -11.60 -8.53
N GLU A 189 16.97 -11.44 -7.43
CA GLU A 189 17.72 -12.53 -6.82
C GLU A 189 16.78 -13.68 -6.44
N SER A 190 17.21 -14.90 -6.73
CA SER A 190 16.38 -16.11 -6.66
C SER A 190 15.70 -16.31 -5.31
N GLN A 191 16.39 -15.95 -4.23
CA GLN A 191 15.85 -16.07 -2.87
C GLN A 191 14.79 -15.01 -2.59
N LEU A 192 14.99 -13.75 -3.02
CA LEU A 192 14.06 -12.65 -2.75
C LEU A 192 12.82 -12.69 -3.67
N TYR A 193 13.00 -13.26 -4.87
CA TYR A 193 12.02 -13.28 -5.92
C TYR A 193 10.69 -13.90 -5.48
N ASP A 194 10.73 -15.11 -4.92
CA ASP A 194 9.53 -15.86 -4.53
C ASP A 194 8.78 -15.20 -3.37
N PHE A 195 9.49 -14.59 -2.43
CA PHE A 195 8.86 -13.90 -1.29
C PHE A 195 8.19 -12.59 -1.72
N ILE A 196 8.85 -11.77 -2.55
CA ILE A 196 8.25 -10.54 -3.08
C ILE A 196 7.05 -10.87 -3.98
N LEU A 197 7.16 -11.91 -4.83
CA LEU A 197 6.05 -12.36 -5.66
C LEU A 197 4.85 -12.80 -4.79
N SER A 198 5.11 -13.61 -3.75
CA SER A 198 4.09 -14.04 -2.80
C SER A 198 3.43 -12.85 -2.10
N PHE A 199 4.20 -11.80 -1.79
CA PHE A 199 3.68 -10.58 -1.14
C PHE A 199 2.65 -9.91 -2.04
N PHE A 200 3.02 -9.68 -3.31
CA PHE A 200 2.11 -9.05 -4.26
C PHE A 200 0.86 -9.89 -4.52
N VAL A 201 0.97 -11.22 -4.60
CA VAL A 201 -0.19 -12.11 -4.79
C VAL A 201 -1.12 -12.07 -3.58
N VAL A 202 -0.59 -12.14 -2.36
CA VAL A 202 -1.40 -12.11 -1.13
C VAL A 202 -2.08 -10.76 -0.95
N THR A 203 -1.38 -9.65 -1.20
CA THR A 203 -1.98 -8.30 -1.17
C THR A 203 -3.04 -8.13 -2.25
N LEU A 204 -2.79 -8.60 -3.49
CA LEU A 204 -3.79 -8.58 -4.56
C LEU A 204 -5.03 -9.38 -4.18
N PHE A 205 -4.86 -10.60 -3.67
CA PHE A 205 -5.96 -11.45 -3.24
C PHE A 205 -6.77 -10.81 -2.12
N THR A 206 -6.09 -10.20 -1.13
CA THR A 206 -6.73 -9.53 0.00
C THR A 206 -7.56 -8.34 -0.48
N ASN A 207 -7.01 -7.48 -1.34
CA ASN A 207 -7.69 -6.28 -1.83
C ASN A 207 -8.79 -6.58 -2.84
N LEU A 208 -8.55 -7.49 -3.78
CA LEU A 208 -9.55 -7.88 -4.76
C LEU A 208 -10.68 -8.66 -4.10
N GLY A 209 -10.35 -9.62 -3.25
CA GLY A 209 -11.33 -10.46 -2.55
C GLY A 209 -12.23 -9.65 -1.61
N SER A 210 -11.65 -8.74 -0.83
CA SER A 210 -12.43 -7.84 0.03
C SER A 210 -13.36 -6.92 -0.77
N THR A 211 -12.87 -6.36 -1.88
CA THR A 211 -13.68 -5.51 -2.78
C THR A 211 -14.85 -6.28 -3.37
N ILE A 212 -14.61 -7.49 -3.90
CA ILE A 212 -15.66 -8.35 -4.45
C ILE A 212 -16.69 -8.71 -3.37
N LEU A 213 -16.28 -9.02 -2.15
CA LEU A 213 -17.21 -9.36 -1.06
C LEU A 213 -18.03 -8.15 -0.60
N ILE A 214 -17.43 -6.97 -0.54
CA ILE A 214 -18.13 -5.73 -0.20
C ILE A 214 -19.14 -5.38 -1.31
N ALA A 215 -18.68 -5.32 -2.57
CA ALA A 215 -19.51 -4.99 -3.72
C ALA A 215 -20.65 -6.02 -3.92
N GLY A 216 -20.33 -7.32 -3.81
CA GLY A 216 -21.29 -8.41 -3.93
C GLY A 216 -22.36 -8.37 -2.84
N ARG A 217 -21.98 -8.06 -1.58
CA ARG A 217 -22.95 -7.89 -0.49
C ARG A 217 -23.87 -6.71 -0.72
N ILE A 218 -23.34 -5.59 -1.21
CA ILE A 218 -24.12 -4.38 -1.48
C ILE A 218 -25.10 -4.62 -2.63
N HIS A 219 -24.65 -5.28 -3.70
CA HIS A 219 -25.51 -5.68 -4.81
C HIS A 219 -26.61 -6.66 -4.38
N TRP A 220 -26.27 -7.62 -3.51
CA TRP A 220 -27.24 -8.58 -2.95
C TRP A 220 -28.30 -7.87 -2.11
N LEU A 221 -27.88 -6.95 -1.22
CA LEU A 221 -28.80 -6.14 -0.42
C LEU A 221 -29.69 -5.27 -1.31
N HIS A 222 -29.14 -4.63 -2.34
CA HIS A 222 -29.92 -3.85 -3.30
C HIS A 222 -30.96 -4.72 -4.02
N SER A 223 -30.59 -5.93 -4.42
CA SER A 223 -31.47 -6.85 -5.15
C SER A 223 -32.65 -7.34 -4.29
N GLN A 224 -32.45 -7.50 -2.98
CA GLN A 224 -33.53 -7.86 -2.04
C GLN A 224 -34.44 -6.69 -1.64
N VAL A 225 -34.01 -5.46 -1.91
CA VAL A 225 -34.65 -4.23 -1.42
C VAL A 225 -35.48 -3.54 -2.51
N LYS A 226 -35.54 -4.11 -3.73
CA LYS A 226 -36.43 -3.65 -4.80
C LYS A 226 -37.91 -3.56 -4.37
N ASP A 227 -38.30 -4.28 -3.32
CA ASP A 227 -39.68 -4.28 -2.78
C ASP A 227 -39.85 -3.55 -1.42
N ALA A 228 -38.78 -3.10 -0.75
CA ALA A 228 -38.90 -2.54 0.60
C ALA A 228 -37.94 -1.36 0.82
N SER A 229 -38.39 -0.15 0.47
CA SER A 229 -37.67 1.09 0.72
C SER A 229 -37.13 1.16 2.16
N ARG A 230 -35.80 1.27 2.31
CA ARG A 230 -35.00 1.63 3.52
C ARG A 230 -34.35 0.45 4.26
N VAL A 231 -33.16 0.02 3.83
CA VAL A 231 -32.24 -0.78 4.66
C VAL A 231 -31.12 0.07 5.21
N PHE A 232 -31.07 0.22 6.54
CA PHE A 232 -30.01 0.90 7.27
C PHE A 232 -28.79 -0.03 7.43
N VAL A 233 -27.65 0.31 6.82
CA VAL A 233 -26.37 -0.34 7.12
C VAL A 233 -25.65 0.50 8.16
N SER A 234 -25.70 0.07 9.43
CA SER A 234 -24.96 0.72 10.52
C SER A 234 -23.58 0.07 10.65
N CYS A 235 -22.54 0.75 10.18
CA CYS A 235 -21.15 0.33 10.40
C CYS A 235 -20.57 1.08 11.61
N PRO A 236 -20.34 0.42 12.77
CA PRO A 236 -19.88 1.09 13.99
C PRO A 236 -18.43 1.59 13.91
N LEU A 237 -17.64 1.13 12.93
CA LEU A 237 -16.24 1.53 12.77
C LEU A 237 -16.07 3.00 12.31
N PHE A 238 -17.02 3.52 11.53
CA PHE A 238 -16.94 4.86 10.90
C PHE A 238 -17.87 5.92 11.49
N GLY A 239 -18.70 5.57 12.48
CA GLY A 239 -19.48 6.54 13.24
C GLY A 239 -20.72 7.07 12.50
N THR A 240 -21.88 6.79 13.11
CA THR A 240 -23.26 7.14 12.70
C THR A 240 -23.73 6.62 11.35
N SER A 241 -24.87 5.93 11.40
CA SER A 241 -25.61 5.40 10.27
C SER A 241 -25.79 6.41 9.15
N ALA A 242 -25.25 6.11 7.97
CA ALA A 242 -25.58 6.82 6.75
C ALA A 242 -27.06 6.57 6.42
N ARG A 243 -27.82 7.63 6.16
CA ARG A 243 -29.21 7.54 5.68
C ARG A 243 -29.19 6.83 4.32
N ALA A 244 -29.50 5.54 4.34
CA ALA A 244 -29.51 4.68 3.17
C ALA A 244 -30.71 5.01 2.27
N GLY A 245 -30.41 5.56 1.10
CA GLY A 245 -31.38 5.79 0.04
C GLY A 245 -30.69 6.09 -1.28
N CYS A 246 -29.63 6.91 -1.25
CA CYS A 246 -28.78 7.17 -2.42
C CYS A 246 -27.28 7.23 -2.10
N SER A 247 -26.87 7.64 -0.88
CA SER A 247 -25.45 7.78 -0.53
C SER A 247 -24.71 6.42 -0.48
N ALA A 248 -25.26 5.38 0.15
CA ALA A 248 -24.52 4.12 0.34
C ALA A 248 -24.06 3.42 -0.96
N ILE A 249 -24.83 3.52 -2.06
CA ILE A 249 -24.44 2.96 -3.36
C ILE A 249 -23.32 3.79 -3.97
N PHE A 250 -23.44 5.12 -3.94
CA PHE A 250 -22.38 6.02 -4.40
C PHE A 250 -21.06 5.75 -3.66
N VAL A 251 -21.13 5.62 -2.34
CA VAL A 251 -19.99 5.29 -1.47
C VAL A 251 -19.39 3.94 -1.85
N ALA A 252 -20.21 2.91 -2.02
CA ALA A 252 -19.77 1.59 -2.45
C ALA A 252 -19.07 1.64 -3.82
N THR A 253 -19.62 2.38 -4.76
CA THR A 253 -19.08 2.53 -6.11
C THR A 253 -17.72 3.24 -6.08
N VAL A 254 -17.58 4.34 -5.34
CA VAL A 254 -16.30 5.06 -5.21
C VAL A 254 -15.24 4.18 -4.53
N ILE A 255 -15.61 3.43 -3.49
CA ILE A 255 -14.70 2.48 -2.83
C ILE A 255 -14.30 1.37 -3.81
N SER A 256 -15.26 0.81 -4.56
CA SER A 256 -15.00 -0.26 -5.52
C SER A 256 -14.14 0.21 -6.70
N GLU A 257 -14.35 1.42 -7.21
CA GLU A 257 -13.59 1.99 -8.32
C GLU A 257 -12.14 2.23 -7.90
N SER A 258 -11.94 2.83 -6.73
CA SER A 258 -10.60 3.08 -6.19
C SER A 258 -9.84 1.78 -5.91
N ALA A 259 -10.50 0.77 -5.33
CA ALA A 259 -9.89 -0.53 -5.09
C ALA A 259 -9.59 -1.31 -6.39
N ALA A 260 -10.42 -1.14 -7.44
CA ALA A 260 -10.17 -1.72 -8.75
C ALA A 260 -8.91 -1.13 -9.41
N ILE A 261 -8.70 0.19 -9.30
CA ILE A 261 -7.48 0.86 -9.79
C ILE A 261 -6.23 0.31 -9.08
N TYR A 262 -6.30 0.13 -7.77
CA TYR A 262 -5.19 -0.44 -7.01
C TYR A 262 -4.91 -1.89 -7.40
N SER A 263 -5.95 -2.72 -7.51
CA SER A 263 -5.82 -4.12 -7.93
C SER A 263 -5.25 -4.24 -9.35
N ALA A 264 -5.70 -3.40 -10.29
CA ALA A 264 -5.15 -3.34 -11.65
C ALA A 264 -3.65 -2.97 -11.63
N THR A 265 -3.26 -2.01 -10.79
CA THR A 265 -1.86 -1.61 -10.63
C THR A 265 -1.01 -2.77 -10.10
N LEU A 266 -1.48 -3.50 -9.08
CA LEU A 266 -0.80 -4.69 -8.56
C LEU A 266 -0.65 -5.81 -9.61
N VAL A 267 -1.67 -6.03 -10.45
CA VAL A 267 -1.58 -6.99 -11.56
C VAL A 267 -0.50 -6.57 -12.56
N VAL A 268 -0.41 -5.28 -12.91
CA VAL A 268 0.65 -4.78 -13.79
C VAL A 268 2.03 -4.96 -13.15
N ILE A 269 2.19 -4.66 -11.86
CA ILE A 269 3.45 -4.94 -11.13
C ILE A 269 3.78 -6.42 -11.21
N LEU A 270 2.83 -7.31 -10.93
CA LEU A 270 3.04 -8.75 -10.94
C LEU A 270 3.53 -9.24 -12.31
N ILE A 271 2.92 -8.74 -13.39
CA ILE A 271 3.35 -9.04 -14.77
C ILE A 271 4.76 -8.51 -15.02
N LEU A 272 5.05 -7.25 -14.71
CA LEU A 272 6.39 -6.67 -14.93
C LEU A 272 7.46 -7.39 -14.09
N TYR A 273 7.11 -7.81 -12.88
CA TYR A 273 7.98 -8.51 -11.96
C TYR A 273 8.31 -9.92 -12.46
N THR A 274 7.30 -10.67 -12.93
CA THR A 274 7.50 -12.00 -13.53
C THR A 274 8.30 -11.95 -14.83
N LEU A 275 8.16 -10.87 -15.60
CA LEU A 275 8.95 -10.60 -16.79
C LEU A 275 10.36 -10.05 -16.48
N LYS A 276 10.70 -9.83 -15.20
CA LYS A 276 11.99 -9.27 -14.74
C LYS A 276 12.34 -7.94 -15.42
N ILE A 277 11.35 -7.08 -15.63
CA ILE A 277 11.51 -5.78 -16.30
C ILE A 277 11.82 -4.71 -15.24
N HIS A 278 12.92 -3.99 -15.39
CA HIS A 278 13.39 -2.95 -14.47
C HIS A 278 12.40 -1.77 -14.30
N THR A 279 11.47 -1.56 -15.23
CA THR A 279 10.37 -0.58 -15.07
C THR A 279 9.51 -0.85 -13.83
N VAL A 280 9.53 -2.08 -13.30
CA VAL A 280 8.84 -2.43 -12.06
C VAL A 280 9.23 -1.55 -10.88
N TYR A 281 10.49 -1.07 -10.80
CA TYR A 281 10.94 -0.16 -9.73
C TYR A 281 10.13 1.14 -9.70
N VAL A 282 9.91 1.74 -10.88
CA VAL A 282 9.12 2.97 -11.03
C VAL A 282 7.69 2.74 -10.58
N LEU A 283 7.13 1.58 -10.94
CA LEU A 283 5.74 1.27 -10.61
C LEU A 283 5.56 0.97 -9.12
N ILE A 284 6.49 0.25 -8.49
CA ILE A 284 6.49 -0.03 -7.04
C ILE A 284 6.52 1.29 -6.25
N ASP A 285 7.36 2.24 -6.66
CA ASP A 285 7.44 3.56 -6.01
C ASP A 285 6.15 4.37 -6.18
N ALA A 286 5.56 4.34 -7.38
CA ALA A 286 4.29 5.00 -7.64
C ALA A 286 3.13 4.40 -6.84
N VAL A 287 3.18 3.10 -6.52
CA VAL A 287 2.11 2.38 -5.81
C VAL A 287 1.91 2.87 -4.38
N GLY A 288 2.96 3.31 -3.70
CA GLY A 288 2.84 3.94 -2.38
C GLY A 288 1.82 5.08 -2.37
N VAL A 289 1.75 5.86 -3.46
CA VAL A 289 0.77 6.94 -3.58
C VAL A 289 -0.60 6.46 -4.09
N VAL A 290 -0.65 5.41 -4.91
CA VAL A 290 -1.93 4.79 -5.30
C VAL A 290 -2.67 4.26 -4.06
N ILE A 291 -1.97 3.61 -3.13
CA ILE A 291 -2.52 3.14 -1.84
C ILE A 291 -3.22 4.28 -1.11
N TRP A 292 -2.59 5.46 -1.06
CA TRP A 292 -3.21 6.61 -0.44
C TRP A 292 -4.45 7.11 -1.17
N ARG A 293 -4.42 7.17 -2.51
CA ARG A 293 -5.59 7.65 -3.26
C ARG A 293 -6.82 6.83 -2.91
N VAL A 294 -6.68 5.51 -2.79
CA VAL A 294 -7.75 4.60 -2.34
C VAL A 294 -8.18 4.88 -0.91
N PHE A 295 -7.22 5.13 -0.02
CA PHE A 295 -7.51 5.46 1.36
C PHE A 295 -8.26 6.80 1.51
N ALA A 296 -7.83 7.84 0.79
CA ALA A 296 -8.45 9.15 0.80
C ALA A 296 -9.88 9.12 0.25
N THR A 297 -10.13 8.37 -0.85
CA THR A 297 -11.47 8.21 -1.40
C THR A 297 -12.38 7.42 -0.46
N GLN A 298 -11.88 6.39 0.21
CA GLN A 298 -12.66 5.67 1.24
C GLN A 298 -13.06 6.63 2.37
N LEU A 299 -12.14 7.44 2.85
CA LEU A 299 -12.38 8.36 3.97
C LEU A 299 -13.40 9.45 3.64
N ILE A 300 -13.38 9.98 2.42
CA ILE A 300 -14.36 10.96 1.91
C ILE A 300 -15.72 10.30 1.67
N SER A 301 -15.74 9.05 1.22
CA SER A 301 -17.00 8.36 0.90
C SER A 301 -17.81 8.00 2.15
N PHE A 302 -17.24 7.96 3.36
CA PHE A 302 -18.04 7.70 4.56
C PHE A 302 -18.79 8.95 5.12
N GLU A 303 -18.96 9.99 4.29
CA GLU A 303 -19.86 11.15 4.51
C GLU A 303 -21.30 10.92 4.03
#